data_AF-A0A9Q4BNP4-F1
#
_entry.id   AF-A0A9Q4BNP4-F1
#
_cell.length_a   1.000
_cell.length_b   1.000
_cell.length_c   1.000
_cell.angle_alpha   90.00
_cell.angle_beta   90.00
_cell.angle_gamma   90.00
#
_symmetry.space_group_name_H-M   'P 1'
#
loop_
_entity.id
_entity.type
_entity.pdbx_description
1 polymer ?
#
loop_
_entity_poly.entity_id
_entity_poly.type
_entity_poly.pdbx_seq_one_letter_code
_entity_poly.pdbx_strand_id
1 'polypeptide(L)'
;MFQTYGFRRVTVEEICRKASVSKMTFYKYFSNKDELIKFLLETWFSESERIVRGVMEMEAPFIDKLKMLLKLKEKYSQNLSMEFFSEYINPDEELAAFVREFYEKSIRMFIDFVKKAQEKGEVRRGIKPEFLIAVLNQMMELAKNKELIGLYPSLTDFSLEVNNFFYCGILPLEKAGI
;
A
#
# COMPACT_ATOMS: atom_id res chain seq x y z
N MET A 1 -11.25 -5.17 12.01
CA MET A 1 -11.36 -4.13 13.07
C MET A 1 -10.49 -2.94 12.72
N PHE A 2 -9.15 -3.05 12.76
CA PHE A 2 -8.26 -1.93 12.41
C PHE A 2 -8.48 -1.39 10.99
N GLN A 3 -8.60 -2.29 10.01
CA GLN A 3 -8.89 -1.90 8.62
C GLN A 3 -10.17 -1.06 8.47
N THR A 4 -11.14 -1.21 9.38
CA THR A 4 -12.44 -0.52 9.34
C THR A 4 -12.48 0.77 10.16
N TYR A 5 -11.75 0.82 11.29
CA TYR A 5 -11.89 1.90 12.28
C TYR A 5 -10.61 2.74 12.47
N GLY A 6 -9.54 2.41 11.75
CA GLY A 6 -8.21 2.92 12.04
C GLY A 6 -7.60 2.29 13.30
N PHE A 7 -6.38 2.69 13.59
CA PHE A 7 -5.60 2.29 14.77
C PHE A 7 -5.94 3.13 15.99
N ARG A 8 -6.20 4.43 15.83
CA ARG A 8 -6.37 5.36 16.97
C ARG A 8 -7.61 5.05 17.80
N ARG A 9 -8.76 4.83 17.17
CA ARG A 9 -10.05 4.62 17.84
C ARG A 9 -10.17 3.31 18.61
N VAL A 10 -9.41 2.29 18.21
CA VAL A 10 -9.47 0.96 18.84
C VAL A 10 -8.75 0.99 20.19
N THR A 11 -9.39 0.48 21.24
CA THR A 11 -8.81 0.39 22.60
C THR A 11 -8.34 -1.03 22.94
N VAL A 12 -7.45 -1.16 23.93
CA VAL A 12 -6.99 -2.46 24.45
C VAL A 12 -8.17 -3.28 25.00
N GLU A 13 -9.14 -2.62 25.63
CA GLU A 13 -10.39 -3.25 26.10
C GLU A 13 -11.17 -3.87 24.94
N GLU A 14 -11.33 -3.14 23.84
CA GLU A 14 -12.07 -3.66 22.68
C GLU A 14 -11.33 -4.82 22.00
N ILE A 15 -10.00 -4.74 21.93
CA ILE A 15 -9.14 -5.84 21.45
C ILE A 15 -9.34 -7.07 22.33
N CYS A 16 -9.18 -6.93 23.65
CA CYS A 16 -9.33 -8.03 24.60
C CYS A 16 -10.71 -8.67 24.52
N ARG A 17 -11.77 -7.85 24.44
CA ARG A 17 -13.16 -8.30 24.31
C ARG A 17 -13.39 -9.09 23.04
N LYS A 18 -12.88 -8.63 21.89
CA LYS A 18 -13.06 -9.34 20.60
C LYS A 18 -12.22 -10.61 20.50
N ALA A 19 -11.04 -10.63 21.13
CA ALA A 19 -10.17 -11.78 21.17
C ALA A 19 -10.53 -12.79 22.28
N SER A 20 -11.52 -12.49 23.13
CA SER A 20 -11.90 -13.30 24.29
C SER A 20 -10.73 -13.57 25.24
N VAL A 21 -9.89 -12.55 25.50
CA VAL A 21 -8.74 -12.62 26.41
C VAL A 21 -8.82 -11.55 27.49
N SER A 22 -8.09 -11.76 28.59
CA SER A 22 -7.98 -10.76 29.65
C SER A 22 -6.97 -9.66 29.30
N LYS A 23 -7.08 -8.49 29.94
CA LYS A 23 -6.04 -7.44 29.87
C LYS A 23 -4.67 -7.97 30.33
N MET A 24 -4.65 -8.79 31.38
CA MET A 24 -3.42 -9.41 31.87
C MET A 24 -2.76 -10.27 30.79
N THR A 25 -3.55 -11.01 30.01
CA THR A 25 -3.06 -11.78 28.86
C THR A 25 -2.53 -10.85 27.78
N PHE A 26 -3.22 -9.77 27.43
CA PHE A 26 -2.73 -8.79 26.46
C PHE A 26 -1.36 -8.23 26.87
N TYR A 27 -1.26 -7.70 28.10
CA TYR A 27 -0.05 -7.07 28.61
C TYR A 27 1.11 -8.05 28.87
N LYS A 28 0.85 -9.36 28.83
CA LYS A 28 1.91 -10.38 28.80
C LYS A 28 2.65 -10.42 27.46
N TYR A 29 1.99 -10.06 26.36
CA TYR A 29 2.56 -10.11 25.00
C TYR A 29 2.93 -8.73 24.46
N PHE A 30 2.20 -7.68 24.83
CA PHE A 30 2.40 -6.33 24.31
C PHE A 30 2.38 -5.32 25.44
N SER A 31 3.42 -4.50 25.54
CA SER A 31 3.56 -3.46 26.57
C SER A 31 2.48 -2.38 26.42
N ASN A 32 2.06 -2.10 25.19
CA ASN A 32 1.01 -1.15 24.85
C ASN A 32 0.31 -1.53 23.53
N LYS A 33 -0.66 -0.72 23.10
CA LYS A 33 -1.38 -0.92 21.83
C LYS A 33 -0.46 -0.74 20.62
N ASP A 34 0.52 0.15 20.71
CA ASP A 34 1.38 0.53 19.59
C ASP A 34 2.39 -0.57 19.26
N GLU A 35 2.86 -1.34 20.25
CA GLU A 35 3.62 -2.58 20.01
C GLU A 35 2.81 -3.63 19.24
N LEU A 36 1.54 -3.82 19.58
CA LEU A 36 0.66 -4.70 18.81
C LEU A 36 0.50 -4.17 17.37
N ILE A 37 0.31 -2.85 17.20
CA ILE A 37 0.16 -2.25 15.87
C ILE A 37 1.43 -2.45 15.03
N LYS A 38 2.62 -2.21 15.60
CA LYS A 38 3.91 -2.46 14.94
C LYS A 38 4.03 -3.92 14.51
N PHE A 39 3.74 -4.86 15.40
CA PHE A 39 3.77 -6.29 15.08
C PHE A 39 2.80 -6.67 13.94
N LEU A 40 1.60 -6.12 13.95
CA LEU A 40 0.60 -6.37 12.89
C LEU A 40 1.04 -5.77 11.55
N LEU A 41 1.54 -4.54 11.55
CA LEU A 41 2.08 -3.89 10.36
C LEU A 41 3.29 -4.65 9.81
N GLU A 42 4.19 -5.12 10.66
CA GLU A 42 5.34 -5.95 10.27
C GLU A 42 4.90 -7.22 9.54
N THR A 43 3.95 -7.92 10.14
CA THR A 43 3.38 -9.15 9.56
C THR A 43 2.75 -8.86 8.20
N TRP A 44 1.98 -7.78 8.08
CA TRP A 44 1.34 -7.40 6.82
C TRP A 44 2.35 -6.97 5.75
N PHE A 45 3.37 -6.19 6.10
CA PHE A 45 4.38 -5.76 5.14
C PHE A 45 5.27 -6.91 4.69
N SER A 46 5.68 -7.79 5.60
CA SER A 46 6.46 -8.98 5.27
C SER A 46 5.71 -9.89 4.29
N GLU A 47 4.42 -10.12 4.54
CA GLU A 47 3.59 -10.92 3.63
C GLU A 47 3.37 -10.22 2.29
N SER A 48 3.12 -8.90 2.31
CA SER A 48 2.96 -8.10 1.09
C SER A 48 4.24 -8.13 0.24
N GLU A 49 5.40 -7.96 0.87
CA GLU A 49 6.69 -8.07 0.19
C GLU A 49 6.88 -9.44 -0.44
N ARG A 50 6.60 -10.52 0.31
CA ARG A 50 6.73 -11.90 -0.19
C ARG A 50 5.90 -12.11 -1.46
N ILE A 51 4.64 -11.66 -1.44
CA ILE A 51 3.72 -11.78 -2.58
C ILE A 51 4.20 -10.94 -3.76
N VAL A 52 4.53 -9.66 -3.52
CA VAL A 52 4.97 -8.74 -4.58
C VAL A 52 6.27 -9.23 -5.23
N ARG A 53 7.23 -9.67 -4.43
CA ARG A 53 8.50 -10.25 -4.90
C ARG A 53 8.24 -11.49 -5.75
N GLY A 54 7.35 -12.39 -5.30
CA GLY A 54 6.95 -13.55 -6.07
C GLY A 54 6.45 -13.19 -7.47
N VAL A 55 5.59 -12.17 -7.60
CA VAL A 55 5.11 -11.68 -8.91
C VAL A 55 6.23 -11.07 -9.74
N MET A 56 7.11 -10.28 -9.13
CA MET A 56 8.23 -9.65 -9.83
C MET A 56 9.22 -10.67 -10.41
N GLU A 57 9.43 -11.79 -9.72
CA GLU A 57 10.36 -12.86 -10.07
C GLU A 57 9.79 -13.85 -11.10
N MET A 58 8.48 -13.83 -11.39
CA MET A 58 7.87 -14.69 -12.41
C MET A 58 8.52 -14.52 -13.79
N GLU A 59 8.59 -15.60 -14.56
CA GLU A 59 8.96 -15.53 -15.97
C GLU A 59 7.72 -15.16 -16.80
N ALA A 60 7.46 -13.86 -16.91
CA ALA A 60 6.34 -13.29 -17.65
C ALA A 60 6.72 -11.90 -18.21
N PRO A 61 6.01 -11.38 -19.22
CA PRO A 61 6.16 -10.01 -19.67
C PRO A 61 5.93 -8.99 -18.54
N PHE A 62 6.65 -7.87 -18.56
CA PHE A 62 6.50 -6.80 -17.57
C PHE A 62 5.04 -6.36 -17.38
N ILE A 63 4.31 -6.21 -18.49
CA ILE A 63 2.93 -5.74 -18.46
C ILE A 63 2.00 -6.71 -17.71
N ASP A 64 2.23 -8.02 -17.83
CA ASP A 64 1.40 -9.02 -17.16
C ASP A 64 1.67 -9.02 -15.66
N LYS A 65 2.95 -8.90 -15.25
CA LYS A 65 3.33 -8.71 -13.85
C LYS A 65 2.70 -7.45 -13.27
N LEU A 66 2.73 -6.35 -14.02
CA LEU A 66 2.12 -5.10 -13.61
C LEU A 66 0.62 -5.27 -13.39
N LYS A 67 -0.11 -5.89 -14.33
CA LYS A 67 -1.55 -6.19 -14.17
C LYS A 67 -1.82 -7.03 -12.92
N MET A 68 -0.98 -8.03 -12.64
CA MET A 68 -1.10 -8.85 -11.43
C MET A 68 -0.89 -8.01 -10.15
N LEU A 69 0.12 -7.15 -10.11
CA LEU A 69 0.36 -6.25 -8.98
C LEU A 69 -0.80 -5.26 -8.77
N LEU A 70 -1.38 -4.72 -9.84
CA LEU A 70 -2.53 -3.82 -9.75
C LEU A 70 -3.78 -4.54 -9.21
N LYS A 71 -4.05 -5.78 -9.65
CA LYS A 71 -5.13 -6.60 -9.10
C LYS A 71 -4.92 -6.94 -7.63
N LEU A 72 -3.67 -7.19 -7.22
CA LEU A 72 -3.35 -7.39 -5.80
C LEU A 72 -3.64 -6.12 -5.00
N LYS A 73 -3.16 -4.95 -5.47
CA LYS A 73 -3.44 -3.65 -4.84
C LYS A 73 -4.95 -3.41 -4.68
N GLU A 74 -5.72 -3.65 -5.73
CA GLU A 74 -7.18 -3.55 -5.71
C GLU A 74 -7.78 -4.46 -4.63
N LYS A 75 -7.49 -5.76 -4.68
CA LYS A 75 -7.98 -6.75 -3.70
C LYS A 75 -7.67 -6.38 -2.25
N TYR A 76 -6.46 -5.91 -1.97
CA TYR A 76 -6.08 -5.52 -0.61
C TYR A 76 -6.71 -4.20 -0.17
N SER A 77 -6.95 -3.26 -1.10
CA SER A 77 -7.59 -1.98 -0.80
C SER A 77 -9.08 -2.08 -0.47
N GLN A 78 -9.79 -3.08 -0.99
CA GLN A 78 -11.25 -3.24 -0.81
C GLN A 78 -11.70 -3.30 0.65
N ASN A 79 -10.84 -3.79 1.55
CA ASN A 79 -11.16 -3.92 2.98
C ASN A 79 -10.66 -2.75 3.82
N LEU A 80 -9.95 -1.78 3.22
CA LEU A 80 -9.37 -0.65 3.93
C LEU A 80 -10.32 0.55 3.92
N SER A 81 -10.62 1.05 5.12
CA SER A 81 -11.32 2.31 5.31
C SER A 81 -10.42 3.50 4.92
N MET A 82 -11.06 4.62 4.57
CA MET A 82 -10.39 5.89 4.37
C MET A 82 -9.67 6.35 5.64
N GLU A 83 -10.24 6.07 6.80
CA GLU A 83 -9.66 6.37 8.12
C GLU A 83 -8.35 5.62 8.32
N PHE A 84 -8.35 4.30 8.11
CA PHE A 84 -7.14 3.49 8.18
C PHE A 84 -6.06 4.01 7.23
N PHE A 85 -6.45 4.30 5.99
CA PHE A 85 -5.52 4.81 4.99
C PHE A 85 -4.94 6.18 5.38
N SER A 86 -5.77 7.08 5.92
CA SER A 86 -5.34 8.40 6.39
C SER A 86 -4.33 8.33 7.54
N GLU A 87 -4.49 7.36 8.45
CA GLU A 87 -3.56 7.11 9.55
C GLU A 87 -2.28 6.44 9.08
N TYR A 88 -2.37 5.61 8.03
CA TYR A 88 -1.21 4.98 7.41
C TYR A 88 -0.32 5.98 6.65
N ILE A 89 -0.91 6.92 5.90
CA ILE A 89 -0.14 7.95 5.15
C ILE A 89 0.34 9.10 6.04
N ASN A 90 -0.26 9.28 7.22
CA ASN A 90 0.16 10.25 8.23
C ASN A 90 0.36 9.53 9.58
N PRO A 91 1.38 8.66 9.68
CA PRO A 91 1.67 7.95 10.91
C PRO A 91 2.10 8.96 12.00
N ASP A 92 1.82 8.63 13.26
CA ASP A 92 2.43 9.34 14.38
C ASP A 92 3.94 9.08 14.47
N GLU A 93 4.64 9.83 15.31
CA GLU A 93 6.09 9.75 15.45
C GLU A 93 6.58 8.34 15.80
N GLU A 94 5.79 7.60 16.58
CA GLU A 94 6.13 6.26 17.05
C GLU A 94 6.06 5.20 15.92
N LEU A 95 5.13 5.35 14.97
CA LEU A 95 5.01 4.48 13.79
C LEU A 95 5.77 5.02 12.57
N ALA A 96 6.15 6.30 12.55
CA ALA A 96 6.75 6.94 11.39
C ALA A 96 8.07 6.31 10.96
N ALA A 97 8.95 5.98 11.90
CA ALA A 97 10.22 5.32 11.60
C ALA A 97 9.99 3.94 10.97
N PHE A 98 9.05 3.18 11.52
CA PHE A 98 8.68 1.86 11.04
C PHE A 98 8.13 1.93 9.61
N VAL A 99 7.10 2.76 9.37
CA VAL A 99 6.50 2.94 8.04
C VAL A 99 7.53 3.41 7.00
N ARG A 100 8.46 4.29 7.40
CA ARG A 100 9.54 4.76 6.53
C ARG A 100 10.46 3.63 6.06
N GLU A 101 10.85 2.71 6.94
CA GLU A 101 11.73 1.59 6.59
C GLU A 101 11.10 0.70 5.51
N PHE A 102 9.81 0.34 5.67
CA PHE A 102 9.10 -0.45 4.65
C PHE A 102 8.98 0.31 3.34
N TYR A 103 8.65 1.60 3.42
CA TYR A 103 8.55 2.44 2.24
C TYR A 103 9.86 2.51 1.45
N GLU A 104 11.00 2.66 2.13
CA GLU A 104 12.33 2.63 1.49
C GLU A 104 12.64 1.27 0.85
N LYS A 105 12.25 0.17 1.51
CA LYS A 105 12.41 -1.18 0.96
C LYS A 105 11.56 -1.37 -0.29
N SER A 106 10.31 -0.92 -0.27
CA SER A 106 9.39 -0.94 -1.42
C SER A 106 9.93 -0.10 -2.59
N ILE A 107 10.51 1.08 -2.33
CA ILE A 107 11.20 1.89 -3.35
C ILE A 107 12.31 1.09 -4.00
N ARG A 108 13.20 0.46 -3.22
CA ARG A 108 14.32 -0.32 -3.76
C ARG A 108 13.85 -1.46 -4.66
N MET A 109 12.81 -2.18 -4.24
CA MET A 109 12.21 -3.25 -5.04
C MET A 109 11.59 -2.72 -6.34
N PHE A 110 10.86 -1.61 -6.28
CA PHE A 110 10.26 -1.00 -7.47
C PHE A 110 11.32 -0.52 -8.47
N ILE A 111 12.40 0.12 -8.00
CA ILE A 111 13.50 0.56 -8.86
C ILE A 111 14.15 -0.64 -9.55
N ASP A 112 14.43 -1.71 -8.81
CA ASP A 112 15.00 -2.95 -9.37
C ASP A 112 14.07 -3.58 -10.42
N PHE A 113 12.77 -3.64 -10.12
CA PHE A 113 11.75 -4.16 -11.03
C PHE A 113 11.70 -3.38 -12.36
N VAL A 114 11.70 -2.04 -12.29
CA VAL A 114 11.71 -1.19 -13.49
C VAL A 114 13.02 -1.31 -14.26
N LYS A 115 14.17 -1.32 -13.58
CA LYS A 115 15.49 -1.45 -14.25
C LYS A 115 15.62 -2.75 -15.03
N LYS A 116 15.22 -3.88 -14.43
CA LYS A 116 15.21 -5.18 -15.12
C LYS A 116 14.31 -5.18 -16.37
N ALA A 117 13.17 -4.50 -16.31
CA ALA A 117 12.30 -4.33 -17.47
C ALA A 117 12.89 -3.40 -18.54
N GLN A 118 13.66 -2.38 -18.15
CA GLN A 118 14.39 -1.50 -19.08
C GLN A 118 15.53 -2.22 -19.80
N GLU A 119 16.23 -3.13 -19.13
CA GLU A 119 17.27 -3.98 -19.74
C GLU A 119 16.67 -4.81 -20.88
N LYS A 120 15.50 -5.40 -20.63
CA LYS A 120 14.72 -6.20 -21.59
C LYS A 120 14.01 -5.37 -22.67
N GLY A 121 14.00 -4.05 -22.56
CA GLY A 121 13.30 -3.15 -23.49
C GLY A 121 11.77 -3.10 -23.31
N GLU A 122 11.25 -3.69 -22.24
CA GLU A 122 9.82 -3.69 -21.91
C GLU A 122 9.37 -2.36 -21.29
N VAL A 123 10.31 -1.61 -20.71
CA VAL A 123 10.12 -0.24 -20.22
C VAL A 123 11.10 0.71 -20.91
N ARG A 124 10.63 1.91 -21.26
CA ARG A 124 11.44 2.93 -21.93
C ARG A 124 12.72 3.25 -21.13
N ARG A 125 13.89 3.09 -21.73
CA ARG A 125 15.19 3.37 -21.07
C ARG A 125 15.39 4.83 -20.64
N GLY A 126 14.72 5.75 -21.32
CA GLY A 126 14.83 7.19 -21.03
C GLY A 126 14.04 7.66 -19.81
N ILE A 127 13.22 6.81 -19.17
CA ILE A 127 12.52 7.18 -17.93
C ILE A 127 13.35 6.79 -16.70
N LYS A 128 13.52 7.71 -15.75
CA LYS A 128 14.21 7.42 -14.49
C LYS A 128 13.22 6.77 -13.51
N PRO A 129 13.51 5.59 -12.93
CA PRO A 129 12.64 4.97 -11.92
C PRO A 129 12.36 5.89 -10.73
N GLU A 130 13.32 6.72 -10.34
CA GLU A 130 13.19 7.69 -9.25
C GLU A 130 12.15 8.78 -9.58
N PHE A 131 12.05 9.17 -10.86
CA PHE A 131 11.01 10.10 -11.31
C PHE A 131 9.62 9.47 -11.23
N LEU A 132 9.48 8.18 -11.61
CA LEU A 132 8.21 7.45 -11.47
C LEU A 132 7.75 7.43 -10.01
N ILE A 133 8.66 7.16 -9.08
CA ILE A 133 8.36 7.20 -7.64
C ILE A 133 7.94 8.60 -7.21
N ALA A 134 8.68 9.64 -7.62
CA ALA A 134 8.34 11.02 -7.27
C ALA A 134 6.93 11.40 -7.74
N VAL A 135 6.55 11.01 -8.96
CA VAL A 135 5.21 11.22 -9.50
C VAL A 135 4.16 10.44 -8.70
N LEU A 136 4.41 9.14 -8.45
CA LEU A 136 3.50 8.32 -7.64
C LEU A 136 3.30 8.91 -6.24
N ASN A 137 4.34 9.44 -5.61
CA ASN A 137 4.24 10.11 -4.32
C ASN A 137 3.34 11.34 -4.38
N GLN A 138 3.50 12.19 -5.40
CA GLN A 138 2.63 13.35 -5.58
C GLN A 138 1.18 12.92 -5.81
N MET A 139 0.94 11.83 -6.54
CA MET A 139 -0.40 11.27 -6.69
C MET A 139 -0.98 10.75 -5.37
N MET A 140 -0.15 10.16 -4.51
CA MET A 140 -0.58 9.74 -3.17
C MET A 140 -0.91 10.93 -2.26
N GLU A 141 -0.25 12.09 -2.43
CA GLU A 141 -0.62 13.33 -1.72
C GLU A 141 -2.01 13.83 -2.11
N LEU A 142 -2.48 13.57 -3.34
CA LEU A 142 -3.87 13.88 -3.74
C LEU A 142 -4.89 13.13 -2.87
N ALA A 143 -4.51 11.97 -2.34
CA ALA A 143 -5.29 11.18 -1.40
C ALA A 143 -5.38 11.81 0.01
N LYS A 144 -4.85 13.03 0.21
CA LYS A 144 -5.10 13.84 1.41
C LYS A 144 -6.11 14.96 1.17
N ASN A 145 -6.45 15.24 -0.08
CA ASN A 145 -7.45 16.25 -0.42
C ASN A 145 -8.87 15.67 -0.24
N LYS A 146 -9.56 16.10 0.81
CA LYS A 146 -10.91 15.61 1.15
C LYS A 146 -11.97 15.92 0.10
N GLU A 147 -11.86 17.05 -0.60
CA GLU A 147 -12.81 17.42 -1.65
C GLU A 147 -12.68 16.47 -2.84
N LEU A 148 -11.44 16.22 -3.27
CA LEU A 148 -11.14 15.28 -4.35
C LEU A 148 -11.55 13.85 -3.98
N ILE A 149 -11.18 13.40 -2.79
CA ILE A 149 -11.53 12.06 -2.31
C ILE A 149 -13.05 11.87 -2.21
N GLY A 150 -13.78 12.91 -1.78
CA GLY A 150 -15.24 12.90 -1.67
C GLY A 150 -15.97 12.68 -3.00
N LEU A 151 -15.28 12.79 -4.14
CA LEU A 151 -15.83 12.46 -5.45
C LEU A 151 -15.94 10.94 -5.71
N TYR A 152 -15.25 10.12 -4.92
CA TYR A 152 -15.14 8.68 -5.14
C TYR A 152 -15.94 7.89 -4.09
N PRO A 153 -16.65 6.81 -4.49
CA PRO A 153 -17.44 6.00 -3.56
C PRO A 153 -16.59 5.26 -2.52
N SER A 154 -15.35 4.90 -2.90
CA SER A 154 -14.44 4.14 -2.06
C SER A 154 -12.98 4.48 -2.32
N LEU A 155 -12.09 4.05 -1.42
CA LEU A 155 -10.64 4.16 -1.59
C LEU A 155 -10.16 3.35 -2.79
N THR A 156 -10.81 2.22 -3.08
CA THR A 156 -10.49 1.38 -4.23
C THR A 156 -10.76 2.13 -5.53
N ASP A 157 -11.90 2.82 -5.66
CA ASP A 157 -12.23 3.61 -6.85
C ASP A 157 -11.22 4.74 -7.09
N PHE A 158 -10.89 5.50 -6.05
CA PHE A 158 -9.85 6.54 -6.13
C PHE A 158 -8.48 5.97 -6.53
N SER A 159 -8.08 4.84 -5.92
CA SER A 159 -6.81 4.18 -6.25
C SER A 159 -6.78 3.67 -7.69
N LEU A 160 -7.90 3.16 -8.21
CA LEU A 160 -8.00 2.70 -9.59
C LEU A 160 -7.87 3.88 -10.57
N GLU A 161 -8.51 5.03 -10.29
CA GLU A 161 -8.36 6.24 -11.10
C GLU A 161 -6.89 6.69 -11.17
N VAL A 162 -6.21 6.78 -10.03
CA VAL A 162 -4.78 7.15 -9.96
C VAL A 162 -3.92 6.17 -10.77
N ASN A 163 -4.15 4.87 -10.64
CA ASN A 163 -3.42 3.86 -11.40
C ASN A 163 -3.67 4.01 -12.91
N ASN A 164 -4.93 4.12 -13.32
CA ASN A 164 -5.31 4.25 -14.72
C ASN A 164 -4.68 5.50 -15.33
N PHE A 165 -4.74 6.63 -14.63
CA PHE A 165 -4.09 7.86 -15.08
C PHE A 165 -2.57 7.71 -15.18
N PHE A 166 -1.92 7.05 -14.23
CA PHE A 166 -0.47 6.87 -14.25
C PHE A 166 0.01 5.99 -15.42
N TYR A 167 -0.70 4.90 -15.71
CA TYR A 167 -0.27 3.94 -16.74
C TYR A 167 -0.84 4.21 -18.13
N CYS A 168 -2.07 4.73 -18.22
CA CYS A 168 -2.78 4.96 -19.47
C CYS A 168 -2.95 6.45 -19.80
N GLY A 169 -2.66 7.35 -18.86
CA GLY A 169 -2.96 8.77 -19.01
C GLY A 169 -4.46 9.01 -19.10
N ILE A 170 -4.86 9.83 -20.07
CA ILE A 170 -6.27 10.14 -20.35
C ILE A 170 -6.88 9.24 -21.44
N LEU A 171 -6.13 8.24 -21.93
CA LEU A 171 -6.58 7.37 -23.00
C LEU A 171 -7.47 6.24 -22.45
N PRO A 172 -8.48 5.77 -23.22
CA PRO A 172 -9.29 4.63 -22.84
C PRO A 172 -8.42 3.38 -22.59
N LEU A 173 -8.73 2.61 -21.54
CA LEU A 173 -7.97 1.41 -21.14
C LEU A 173 -7.77 0.42 -22.30
N GLU A 174 -8.82 0.21 -23.10
CA GLU A 174 -8.82 -0.65 -24.29
C GLU A 174 -7.80 -0.22 -25.35
N LYS A 175 -7.49 1.09 -25.43
CA LYS A 175 -6.52 1.64 -26.37
C LYS A 175 -5.10 1.70 -25.81
N ALA A 176 -4.95 1.53 -24.49
CA ALA A 176 -3.65 1.54 -23.81
C ALA A 176 -2.96 0.16 -23.79
N GLY A 177 -3.65 -0.91 -24.20
CA GLY A 177 -3.10 -2.27 -24.21
C GLY A 177 -2.97 -2.89 -22.80
N ILE A 178 -3.61 -2.28 -21.80
CA ILE A 178 -3.63 -2.73 -20.41
C ILE A 178 -4.99 -3.38 -20.10
#